data_AF-A0A4R6YFB9-F1
#
_entry.id   AF-A0A4R6YFB9-F1
#
_cell.length_a   1.000
_cell.length_b   1.000
_cell.length_c   1.000
_cell.angle_alpha   90.00
_cell.angle_beta   90.00
_cell.angle_gamma   90.00
#
_symmetry.space_group_name_H-M   'P 1'
#
loop_
_entity.id
_entity.type
_entity.pdbx_description
1 polymer ?
#
loop_
_entity_poly.entity_id
_entity_poly.type
_entity_poly.pdbx_seq_one_letter_code
_entity_poly.pdbx_strand_id
1 'polypeptide(L)'
;LPIIVGRVYNTNNPHPWGLPANATQSGFLTRSSMGATWQNANAFRFEDKKGEEQVWLHAEKNQDIEVENDETHWVGHDRTKTIDHDETVHVKHDRTETVDHNETITVHNDRTETVDGNELITVHKNRTETVDKNETITVHENRTRTVDGNEKVTVHKSRNKTIDKNEVDKIGKNWSITVSKFKTETIGMASMQNVGLGKMTNVGLGYNRNVGAMMYTTVGISRSDTIGKSLTSNVGDTFSLTAGKGSNITMDAESITLTIGKSSLTMKKDGTISINGHDISSIASGEQTMRADGNVKIKGSKIFEN
;
A
#
# COMPACT_ATOMS: atom_id res chain seq x y z
N LEU A 1 62.50 54.01 -11.15
CA LEU A 1 62.35 52.66 -11.75
C LEU A 1 62.79 52.76 -13.20
N PRO A 2 63.79 51.99 -13.67
CA PRO A 2 64.10 51.96 -15.09
C PRO A 2 62.93 51.33 -15.85
N ILE A 3 62.47 51.98 -16.92
CA ILE A 3 61.57 51.39 -17.90
C ILE A 3 62.42 50.53 -18.83
N ILE A 4 62.11 49.24 -18.90
CA ILE A 4 62.61 48.33 -19.94
C ILE A 4 61.45 48.16 -20.92
N VAL A 5 61.52 48.84 -22.07
CA VAL A 5 60.49 48.83 -23.13
C VAL A 5 60.61 47.64 -24.09
N GLY A 6 61.59 46.77 -23.86
CA GLY A 6 61.79 45.53 -24.62
C GLY A 6 63.19 44.95 -24.38
N ARG A 7 63.30 43.62 -24.36
CA ARG A 7 64.58 42.92 -24.50
C ARG A 7 64.57 42.16 -25.82
N VAL A 8 65.57 42.40 -26.65
CA VAL A 8 65.84 41.54 -27.81
C VAL A 8 66.50 40.28 -27.28
N TYR A 9 65.93 39.11 -27.58
CA TYR A 9 66.52 37.84 -27.19
C TYR A 9 67.93 37.71 -27.76
N ASN A 10 68.88 37.36 -26.91
CA ASN A 10 70.31 37.24 -27.24
C ASN A 10 70.94 36.12 -26.40
N THR A 11 72.22 35.84 -26.58
CA THR A 11 72.92 34.75 -25.87
C THR A 11 72.79 34.83 -24.33
N ASN A 12 72.69 36.04 -23.77
CA ASN A 12 72.55 36.25 -22.33
C ASN A 12 71.08 36.28 -21.86
N ASN A 13 70.12 36.40 -22.78
CA ASN A 13 68.68 36.39 -22.53
C ASN A 13 68.00 35.61 -23.66
N PRO A 14 68.08 34.27 -23.65
CA PRO A 14 67.53 33.45 -24.73
C PRO A 14 65.99 33.54 -24.75
N HIS A 15 65.42 33.25 -25.92
CA HIS A 15 63.97 33.08 -26.07
C HIS A 15 63.46 32.06 -25.02
N PRO A 16 62.32 32.30 -24.34
CA PRO A 16 61.81 31.41 -23.30
C PRO A 16 61.60 30.00 -23.84
N TRP A 17 61.28 29.89 -25.14
CA TRP A 17 61.06 28.65 -25.86
C TRP A 17 62.25 28.35 -26.80
N GLY A 18 62.80 27.15 -26.75
CA GLY A 18 64.03 26.81 -27.49
C GLY A 18 63.86 26.93 -29.01
N LEU A 19 64.77 27.66 -29.66
CA LEU A 19 64.82 27.82 -31.12
C LEU A 19 65.80 26.80 -31.75
N PRO A 20 65.57 26.37 -33.01
CA PRO A 20 64.48 26.77 -33.92
C PRO A 20 63.17 25.97 -33.73
N ALA A 21 63.13 24.98 -32.84
CA ALA A 21 62.01 24.04 -32.71
C ALA A 21 60.67 24.73 -32.39
N ASN A 22 60.68 25.85 -31.66
CA ASN A 22 59.49 26.60 -31.25
C ASN A 22 59.38 27.97 -31.94
N ALA A 23 59.76 28.06 -33.23
CA ALA A 23 59.77 29.31 -33.98
C ALA A 23 58.39 29.99 -34.13
N THR A 24 57.30 29.24 -33.91
CA THR A 24 55.90 29.69 -33.96
C THR A 24 55.33 30.01 -32.58
N GLN A 25 56.11 29.93 -31.50
CA GLN A 25 55.68 30.27 -30.15
C GLN A 25 56.04 31.70 -29.77
N SER A 26 55.11 32.41 -29.15
CA SER A 26 55.30 33.77 -28.64
C SER A 26 54.59 34.01 -27.31
N GLY A 27 54.93 35.09 -26.60
CA GLY A 27 54.28 35.49 -25.36
C GLY A 27 55.23 35.89 -24.23
N PHE A 28 54.80 35.70 -22.98
CA PHE A 28 55.54 36.08 -21.78
C PHE A 28 55.71 34.89 -20.83
N LEU A 29 56.91 34.77 -20.25
CA LEU A 29 57.22 33.85 -19.17
C LEU A 29 57.98 34.60 -18.07
N THR A 30 57.43 34.57 -16.85
CA THR A 30 58.03 35.24 -15.69
C THR A 30 58.30 34.19 -14.62
N ARG A 31 59.59 33.96 -14.33
CA ARG A 31 60.02 33.08 -13.23
C ARG A 31 59.82 33.80 -11.89
N SER A 32 59.54 33.07 -10.82
CA SER A 32 59.23 33.69 -9.52
C SER A 32 60.40 34.50 -8.95
N SER A 33 61.42 33.86 -8.37
CA SER A 33 62.56 34.56 -7.74
C SER A 33 63.91 34.16 -8.34
N MET A 34 64.99 34.85 -7.93
CA MET A 34 66.35 34.52 -8.39
C MET A 34 66.69 33.06 -8.08
N GLY A 35 67.12 32.30 -9.10
CA GLY A 35 67.36 30.86 -9.01
C GLY A 35 66.18 29.97 -9.43
N ALA A 36 64.99 30.55 -9.67
CA ALA A 36 63.84 29.82 -10.19
C ALA A 36 64.10 29.25 -11.58
N THR A 37 63.57 28.06 -11.83
CA THR A 37 63.63 27.34 -13.10
C THR A 37 62.33 27.53 -13.89
N TRP A 38 62.20 26.81 -15.00
CA TRP A 38 60.97 26.80 -15.80
C TRP A 38 59.78 26.17 -15.08
N GLN A 39 60.01 25.36 -14.02
CA GLN A 39 58.95 24.78 -13.20
C GLN A 39 58.31 25.78 -12.21
N ASN A 40 58.94 26.94 -12.02
CA ASN A 40 58.51 27.98 -11.08
C ASN A 40 58.28 29.28 -11.85
N ALA A 41 57.24 29.30 -12.67
CA ALA A 41 56.95 30.43 -13.55
C ALA A 41 55.45 30.58 -13.83
N ASN A 42 55.03 31.81 -14.08
CA ASN A 42 53.76 32.11 -14.75
C ASN A 42 54.01 32.25 -16.26
N ALA A 43 53.03 31.87 -17.08
CA ALA A 43 53.15 31.97 -18.52
C ALA A 43 51.85 32.35 -19.21
N PHE A 44 51.99 33.13 -20.28
CA PHE A 44 50.95 33.35 -21.28
C PHE A 44 51.59 33.18 -22.65
N ARG A 45 51.21 32.12 -23.37
CA ARG A 45 51.85 31.68 -24.62
C ARG A 45 50.83 31.51 -25.74
N PHE A 46 51.20 31.97 -26.93
CA PHE A 46 50.55 31.66 -28.19
C PHE A 46 51.41 30.67 -29.00
N GLU A 47 50.77 29.68 -29.61
CA GLU A 47 51.32 28.80 -30.62
C GLU A 47 50.58 29.08 -31.93
N ASP A 48 51.29 29.58 -32.94
CA ASP A 48 50.73 29.97 -34.25
C ASP A 48 51.07 28.95 -35.36
N LYS A 49 51.46 27.72 -34.97
CA LYS A 49 51.66 26.63 -35.92
C LYS A 49 50.31 26.18 -36.47
N LYS A 50 50.16 26.30 -37.79
CA LYS A 50 48.94 25.94 -38.51
C LYS A 50 48.45 24.53 -38.17
N GLY A 51 47.22 24.42 -37.65
CA GLY A 51 46.58 23.16 -37.25
C GLY A 51 46.93 22.66 -35.84
N GLU A 52 47.78 23.38 -35.10
CA GLU A 52 48.17 23.10 -33.71
C GLU A 52 48.04 24.38 -32.85
N GLU A 53 47.19 25.33 -33.27
CA GLU A 53 47.07 26.64 -32.63
C GLU A 53 46.62 26.50 -31.17
N GLN A 54 47.30 27.22 -30.27
CA GLN A 54 46.99 27.18 -28.85
C GLN A 54 47.27 28.50 -28.15
N VAL A 55 46.34 28.89 -27.27
CA VAL A 55 46.61 29.84 -26.20
C VAL A 55 46.77 29.06 -24.90
N TRP A 56 47.90 29.23 -24.23
CA TRP A 56 48.19 28.60 -22.94
C TRP A 56 48.37 29.67 -21.87
N LEU A 57 47.53 29.60 -20.83
CA LEU A 57 47.64 30.41 -19.63
C LEU A 57 47.99 29.48 -18.47
N HIS A 58 49.06 29.83 -17.74
CA HIS A 58 49.53 29.07 -16.59
C HIS A 58 49.85 30.00 -15.44
N ALA A 59 49.25 29.70 -14.29
CA ALA A 59 49.58 30.30 -13.01
C ALA A 59 50.37 29.28 -12.17
N GLU A 60 51.49 29.70 -11.59
CA GLU A 60 52.34 28.85 -10.73
C GLU A 60 51.60 28.42 -9.46
N LYS A 61 50.71 29.28 -8.94
CA LYS A 61 50.04 29.06 -7.65
C LYS A 61 48.55 29.39 -7.68
N ASN A 62 48.21 30.65 -7.89
CA ASN A 62 46.83 31.15 -7.88
C ASN A 62 46.53 31.83 -9.20
N GLN A 63 45.33 31.59 -9.74
CA GLN A 63 44.75 32.37 -10.81
C GLN A 63 43.44 32.96 -10.32
N ASP A 64 43.41 34.28 -10.15
CA ASP A 64 42.20 35.03 -9.82
C ASP A 64 41.62 35.62 -11.12
N ILE A 65 40.31 35.52 -11.29
CA ILE A 65 39.57 36.11 -12.42
C ILE A 65 38.46 36.97 -11.82
N GLU A 66 38.45 38.25 -12.15
CA GLU A 66 37.43 39.21 -11.72
C GLU A 66 36.89 39.94 -12.96
N VAL A 67 35.56 39.91 -13.12
CA VAL A 67 34.84 40.55 -14.21
C VAL A 67 33.67 41.31 -13.60
N GLU A 68 33.72 42.64 -13.59
CA GLU A 68 32.73 43.48 -12.87
C GLU A 68 31.37 43.60 -13.56
N ASN A 69 31.31 43.33 -14.86
CA ASN A 69 30.08 43.46 -15.65
C ASN A 69 29.63 42.11 -16.21
N ASP A 70 30.16 41.70 -17.36
CA ASP A 70 29.70 40.50 -18.06
C ASP A 70 30.89 39.63 -18.50
N GLU A 71 30.84 38.34 -18.19
CA GLU A 71 31.68 37.31 -18.80
C GLU A 71 30.81 36.47 -19.74
N THR A 72 31.29 36.20 -20.94
CA THR A 72 30.69 35.21 -21.84
C THR A 72 31.76 34.20 -22.23
N HIS A 73 31.40 32.92 -22.22
CA HIS A 73 32.30 31.83 -22.57
C HIS A 73 31.63 30.89 -23.56
N TRP A 74 32.34 30.56 -24.63
CA TRP A 74 31.87 29.64 -25.66
C TRP A 74 33.00 28.70 -26.07
N VAL A 75 32.69 27.41 -26.17
CA VAL A 75 33.60 26.36 -26.61
C VAL A 75 32.93 25.65 -27.78
N GLY A 76 33.57 25.66 -28.96
CA GLY A 76 32.98 25.15 -30.19
C GLY A 76 32.99 23.62 -30.35
N HIS A 77 33.68 22.91 -29.47
CA HIS A 77 33.77 21.45 -29.46
C HIS A 77 33.65 20.96 -28.01
N ASP A 78 34.72 20.44 -27.41
CA ASP A 78 34.68 19.84 -26.07
C ASP A 78 35.27 20.76 -25.01
N ARG A 79 34.66 20.74 -23.82
CA ARG A 79 35.21 21.33 -22.59
C ARG A 79 35.43 20.22 -21.56
N THR A 80 36.63 20.15 -21.00
CA THR A 80 36.96 19.28 -19.86
C THR A 80 37.31 20.16 -18.66
N LYS A 81 36.77 19.81 -17.49
CA LYS A 81 37.07 20.46 -16.21
C LYS A 81 37.40 19.38 -15.18
N THR A 82 38.56 19.50 -14.54
CA THR A 82 39.00 18.62 -13.46
C THR A 82 39.35 19.47 -12.25
N ILE A 83 38.82 19.10 -11.09
CA ILE A 83 39.13 19.71 -9.79
C ILE A 83 39.60 18.57 -8.89
N ASP A 84 40.87 18.61 -8.46
CA ASP A 84 41.46 17.52 -7.67
C ASP A 84 41.02 17.53 -6.20
N HIS A 85 40.49 18.66 -5.72
CA HIS A 85 40.01 18.82 -4.35
C HIS A 85 38.52 19.23 -4.35
N ASP A 86 38.18 20.45 -3.95
CA ASP A 86 36.80 20.89 -3.77
C ASP A 86 36.37 21.93 -4.81
N GLU A 87 35.11 21.84 -5.23
CA GLU A 87 34.42 22.88 -5.99
C GLU A 87 33.26 23.46 -5.17
N THR A 88 33.14 24.78 -5.13
CA THR A 88 31.97 25.48 -4.60
C THR A 88 31.39 26.36 -5.71
N VAL A 89 30.11 26.15 -6.03
CA VAL A 89 29.37 26.97 -6.98
C VAL A 89 28.27 27.70 -6.20
N HIS A 90 28.30 29.03 -6.23
CA HIS A 90 27.28 29.87 -5.60
C HIS A 90 26.65 30.80 -6.63
N VAL A 91 25.42 30.48 -7.04
CA VAL A 91 24.59 31.32 -7.93
C VAL A 91 23.60 32.07 -7.06
N LYS A 92 23.65 33.41 -7.05
CA LYS A 92 22.83 34.24 -6.15
C LYS A 92 21.37 34.40 -6.60
N HIS A 93 21.13 34.25 -7.89
CA HIS A 93 19.82 34.33 -8.51
C HIS A 93 19.50 32.99 -9.16
N ASP A 94 19.21 32.98 -10.45
CA ASP A 94 18.70 31.82 -11.15
C ASP A 94 19.80 31.06 -11.88
N ARG A 95 19.67 29.73 -11.92
CA ARG A 95 20.45 28.84 -12.80
C ARG A 95 19.48 28.17 -13.77
N THR A 96 19.81 28.21 -15.06
CA THR A 96 19.17 27.39 -16.09
C THR A 96 20.22 26.49 -16.70
N GLU A 97 19.90 25.21 -16.84
CA GLU A 97 20.75 24.20 -17.43
C GLU A 97 19.96 23.45 -18.49
N THR A 98 20.60 23.15 -19.62
CA THR A 98 20.00 22.41 -20.71
C THR A 98 21.03 21.45 -21.24
N VAL A 99 20.68 20.16 -21.25
CA VAL A 99 21.48 19.08 -21.83
C VAL A 99 20.64 18.47 -22.94
N ASP A 100 21.03 18.70 -24.20
CA ASP A 100 20.22 18.28 -25.36
C ASP A 100 20.17 16.76 -25.56
N HIS A 101 21.19 16.05 -25.05
CA HIS A 101 21.33 14.61 -25.20
C HIS A 101 21.24 13.90 -23.84
N ASN A 102 22.36 13.35 -23.36
CA ASN A 102 22.40 12.50 -22.17
C ASN A 102 23.19 13.18 -21.05
N GLU A 103 22.72 13.02 -19.83
CA GLU A 103 23.43 13.39 -18.62
C GLU A 103 23.68 12.14 -17.78
N THR A 104 24.91 12.02 -17.24
CA THR A 104 25.28 10.99 -16.27
C THR A 104 25.87 11.67 -15.06
N ILE A 105 25.26 11.47 -13.89
CA ILE A 105 25.76 11.97 -12.60
C ILE A 105 26.15 10.76 -11.75
N THR A 106 27.39 10.75 -11.27
CA THR A 106 27.89 9.75 -10.33
C THR A 106 28.35 10.44 -9.06
N VAL A 107 27.74 10.08 -7.92
CA VAL A 107 28.16 10.51 -6.59
C VAL A 107 28.63 9.26 -5.84
N HIS A 108 29.90 9.23 -5.43
CA HIS A 108 30.48 8.04 -4.79
C HIS A 108 30.12 7.89 -3.31
N ASN A 109 29.93 9.02 -2.63
CA ASN A 109 29.54 9.07 -1.22
C ASN A 109 28.09 9.53 -1.12
N ASP A 110 27.82 10.56 -0.34
CA ASP A 110 26.47 11.03 -0.04
C ASP A 110 26.04 12.20 -0.93
N ARG A 111 24.75 12.26 -1.27
CA ARG A 111 24.08 13.43 -1.86
C ARG A 111 22.99 13.89 -0.90
N THR A 112 23.01 15.18 -0.57
CA THR A 112 21.94 15.87 0.15
C THR A 112 21.37 16.94 -0.75
N GLU A 113 20.06 17.00 -0.84
CA GLU A 113 19.32 17.98 -1.63
C GLU A 113 18.24 18.62 -0.76
N THR A 114 18.05 19.92 -0.90
CA THR A 114 17.03 20.67 -0.16
C THR A 114 16.42 21.69 -1.11
N VAL A 115 15.10 21.64 -1.21
CA VAL A 115 14.30 22.58 -2.00
C VAL A 115 13.31 23.21 -1.02
N ASP A 116 13.52 24.48 -0.67
CA ASP A 116 12.63 25.19 0.26
C ASP A 116 11.27 25.52 -0.38
N GLY A 117 11.25 25.63 -1.71
CA GLY A 117 10.06 25.86 -2.51
C GLY A 117 9.42 24.57 -3.02
N ASN A 118 8.81 24.65 -4.20
CA ASN A 118 8.17 23.50 -4.84
C ASN A 118 9.14 22.76 -5.77
N GLU A 119 9.01 21.44 -5.82
CA GLU A 119 9.71 20.58 -6.78
C GLU A 119 8.71 19.99 -7.79
N LEU A 120 9.02 20.11 -9.09
CA LEU A 120 8.28 19.45 -10.17
C LEU A 120 9.23 18.58 -10.97
N ILE A 121 8.98 17.27 -10.95
CA ILE A 121 9.70 16.31 -11.78
C ILE A 121 8.74 15.78 -12.86
N THR A 122 9.09 15.98 -14.12
CA THR A 122 8.38 15.38 -15.26
C THR A 122 9.29 14.39 -15.98
N VAL A 123 8.88 13.12 -16.02
CA VAL A 123 9.56 12.07 -16.79
C VAL A 123 8.61 11.59 -17.87
N HIS A 124 8.92 11.87 -19.14
CA HIS A 124 8.04 11.54 -20.27
C HIS A 124 8.01 10.05 -20.62
N LYS A 125 9.06 9.30 -20.25
CA LYS A 125 9.17 7.86 -20.53
C LYS A 125 9.12 7.08 -19.21
N ASN A 126 10.16 6.31 -18.92
CA ASN A 126 10.20 5.40 -17.78
C ASN A 126 11.09 5.96 -16.67
N ARG A 127 10.71 5.71 -15.42
CA ARG A 127 11.56 5.86 -14.23
C ARG A 127 11.76 4.49 -13.58
N THR A 128 13.01 4.15 -13.29
CA THR A 128 13.39 2.99 -12.49
C THR A 128 14.18 3.49 -11.29
N GLU A 129 13.86 2.99 -10.11
CA GLU A 129 14.49 3.39 -8.86
C GLU A 129 14.82 2.14 -8.05
N THR A 130 16.06 2.07 -7.56
CA THR A 130 16.57 0.97 -6.75
C THR A 130 17.19 1.55 -5.50
N VAL A 131 16.72 1.09 -4.34
CA VAL A 131 17.28 1.40 -3.03
C VAL A 131 17.68 0.09 -2.37
N ASP A 132 18.99 -0.17 -2.26
CA ASP A 132 19.48 -1.47 -1.77
C ASP A 132 19.25 -1.69 -0.27
N LYS A 133 19.11 -0.61 0.49
CA LYS A 133 18.90 -0.63 1.95
C LYS A 133 17.49 -0.20 2.32
N ASN A 134 17.35 1.01 2.85
CA ASN A 134 16.10 1.51 3.43
C ASN A 134 15.65 2.79 2.73
N GLU A 135 14.34 2.93 2.56
CA GLU A 135 13.69 4.14 2.10
C GLU A 135 12.69 4.61 3.17
N THR A 136 12.69 5.91 3.47
CA THR A 136 11.70 6.55 4.34
C THR A 136 11.06 7.69 3.57
N ILE A 137 9.73 7.66 3.45
CA ILE A 137 8.95 8.73 2.84
C ILE A 137 8.02 9.32 3.91
N THR A 138 8.14 10.61 4.16
CA THR A 138 7.25 11.37 5.04
C THR A 138 6.51 12.41 4.23
N VAL A 139 5.17 12.42 4.31
CA VAL A 139 4.31 13.45 3.73
C VAL A 139 3.48 14.01 4.87
N HIS A 140 3.67 15.29 5.21
CA HIS A 140 3.01 15.92 6.34
C HIS A 140 1.53 16.23 6.10
N GLU A 141 1.17 16.51 4.85
CA GLU A 141 -0.19 16.80 4.46
C GLU A 141 -0.79 15.64 3.65
N ASN A 142 -1.02 15.85 2.34
CA ASN A 142 -1.80 14.94 1.51
C ASN A 142 -0.91 14.25 0.46
N ARG A 143 -1.21 12.98 0.18
CA ARG A 143 -0.64 12.25 -0.96
C ARG A 143 -1.76 11.77 -1.88
N THR A 144 -1.70 12.16 -3.14
CA THR A 144 -2.55 11.61 -4.20
C THR A 144 -1.69 10.74 -5.12
N ARG A 145 -2.21 9.57 -5.49
CA ARG A 145 -1.55 8.65 -6.42
C ARG A 145 -2.57 8.16 -7.44
N THR A 146 -2.22 8.28 -8.71
CA THR A 146 -3.00 7.74 -9.83
C THR A 146 -2.12 6.81 -10.65
N VAL A 147 -2.67 5.66 -11.02
CA VAL A 147 -2.04 4.69 -11.92
C VAL A 147 -3.10 4.29 -12.95
N ASP A 148 -2.97 4.75 -14.19
CA ASP A 148 -3.96 4.47 -15.24
C ASP A 148 -3.87 3.02 -15.73
N GLY A 149 -2.66 2.43 -15.63
CA GLY A 149 -2.39 1.04 -15.93
C GLY A 149 -2.57 0.13 -14.71
N ASN A 150 -1.70 -0.89 -14.62
CA ASN A 150 -1.74 -1.85 -13.52
C ASN A 150 -0.74 -1.46 -12.41
N GLU A 151 -1.12 -1.69 -11.15
CA GLU A 151 -0.22 -1.64 -10.01
C GLU A 151 0.04 -3.05 -9.47
N LYS A 152 1.33 -3.39 -9.29
CA LYS A 152 1.76 -4.61 -8.58
C LYS A 152 2.62 -4.22 -7.40
N VAL A 153 2.24 -4.70 -6.21
CA VAL A 153 3.01 -4.53 -4.97
C VAL A 153 3.39 -5.91 -4.46
N THR A 154 4.65 -6.12 -4.14
CA THR A 154 5.15 -7.37 -3.52
C THR A 154 5.91 -7.01 -2.25
N VAL A 155 5.50 -7.60 -1.14
CA VAL A 155 6.14 -7.45 0.17
C VAL A 155 6.58 -8.84 0.62
N HIS A 156 7.89 -9.07 0.71
CA HIS A 156 8.44 -10.39 1.02
C HIS A 156 8.33 -10.78 2.50
N LYS A 157 8.33 -9.77 3.39
CA LYS A 157 8.20 -9.96 4.84
C LYS A 157 6.81 -9.53 5.29
N SER A 158 6.71 -8.44 6.04
CA SER A 158 5.47 -7.99 6.66
C SER A 158 5.04 -6.62 6.14
N ARG A 159 3.73 -6.39 6.07
CA ARG A 159 3.13 -5.08 5.81
C ARG A 159 2.24 -4.72 6.99
N ASN A 160 2.53 -3.61 7.66
CA ASN A 160 1.66 -3.00 8.66
C ASN A 160 0.98 -1.79 8.03
N LYS A 161 -0.32 -1.63 8.26
CA LYS A 161 -1.12 -0.52 7.75
C LYS A 161 -2.01 0.00 8.88
N THR A 162 -1.92 1.29 9.16
CA THR A 162 -2.73 1.97 10.19
C THR A 162 -3.45 3.13 9.53
N ILE A 163 -4.75 3.27 9.84
CA ILE A 163 -5.62 4.33 9.36
C ILE A 163 -6.42 4.81 10.57
N ASP A 164 -6.19 6.05 11.01
CA ASP A 164 -6.80 6.57 12.24
C ASP A 164 -8.27 6.97 12.05
N LYS A 165 -8.67 7.25 10.80
CA LYS A 165 -10.03 7.66 10.45
C LYS A 165 -10.70 6.60 9.57
N ASN A 166 -10.69 6.78 8.25
CA ASN A 166 -11.50 5.98 7.33
C ASN A 166 -10.66 5.42 6.18
N GLU A 167 -10.99 4.19 5.78
CA GLU A 167 -10.51 3.56 4.54
C GLU A 167 -11.73 3.15 3.70
N VAL A 168 -11.67 3.42 2.40
CA VAL A 168 -12.74 3.08 1.44
C VAL A 168 -12.12 2.43 0.21
N ASP A 169 -12.51 1.18 -0.06
CA ASP A 169 -12.12 0.46 -1.27
C ASP A 169 -13.32 0.33 -2.22
N LYS A 170 -13.13 0.76 -3.48
CA LYS A 170 -14.10 0.56 -4.57
C LYS A 170 -13.51 -0.36 -5.62
N ILE A 171 -14.04 -1.58 -5.71
CA ILE A 171 -13.61 -2.58 -6.69
C ILE A 171 -14.68 -2.73 -7.77
N GLY A 172 -14.34 -2.45 -9.03
CA GLY A 172 -15.30 -2.47 -10.14
C GLY A 172 -15.58 -3.86 -10.74
N LYS A 173 -14.73 -4.86 -10.46
CA LYS A 173 -14.89 -6.25 -10.93
C LYS A 173 -14.79 -7.23 -9.78
N ASN A 174 -13.62 -7.84 -9.58
CA ASN A 174 -13.43 -8.93 -8.63
C ASN A 174 -12.44 -8.54 -7.53
N TRP A 175 -12.77 -8.85 -6.29
CA TRP A 175 -11.85 -8.76 -5.15
C TRP A 175 -11.60 -10.16 -4.60
N SER A 176 -10.34 -10.61 -4.62
CA SER A 176 -9.94 -11.91 -4.11
C SER A 176 -8.92 -11.73 -2.98
N ILE A 177 -9.11 -12.47 -1.89
CA ILE A 177 -8.23 -12.48 -0.72
C ILE A 177 -7.94 -13.94 -0.37
N THR A 178 -6.67 -14.30 -0.35
CA THR A 178 -6.19 -15.63 0.08
C THR A 178 -5.34 -15.47 1.33
N VAL A 179 -5.70 -16.20 2.39
CA VAL A 179 -4.97 -16.20 3.67
C VAL A 179 -4.60 -17.64 4.01
N SER A 180 -3.30 -17.93 4.13
CA SER A 180 -2.81 -19.31 4.32
C SER A 180 -2.93 -19.83 5.74
N LYS A 181 -2.92 -18.94 6.75
CA LYS A 181 -2.92 -19.33 8.16
C LYS A 181 -4.19 -18.87 8.87
N PHE A 182 -4.26 -17.59 9.21
CA PHE A 182 -5.34 -17.06 10.04
C PHE A 182 -5.74 -15.65 9.61
N LYS A 183 -7.05 -15.37 9.62
CA LYS A 183 -7.64 -14.05 9.39
C LYS A 183 -8.47 -13.68 10.61
N THR A 184 -8.26 -12.49 11.15
CA THR A 184 -9.06 -11.91 12.24
C THR A 184 -9.72 -10.64 11.76
N GLU A 185 -11.00 -10.48 12.07
CA GLU A 185 -11.74 -9.24 11.84
C GLU A 185 -12.47 -8.88 13.14
N THR A 186 -12.09 -7.76 13.74
CA THR A 186 -12.74 -7.23 14.94
C THR A 186 -13.52 -5.99 14.55
N ILE A 187 -14.82 -5.97 14.85
CA ILE A 187 -15.71 -4.87 14.54
C ILE A 187 -16.14 -4.23 15.86
N GLY A 188 -15.82 -2.94 16.05
CA GLY A 188 -16.09 -2.24 17.32
C GLY A 188 -17.56 -1.89 17.53
N MET A 189 -18.29 -1.53 16.45
CA MET A 189 -19.69 -1.10 16.54
C MET A 189 -20.63 -1.94 15.67
N ALA A 190 -20.50 -1.87 14.35
CA ALA A 190 -21.43 -2.51 13.43
C ALA A 190 -20.76 -2.99 12.14
N SER A 191 -21.29 -4.07 11.57
CA SER A 191 -20.93 -4.60 10.25
C SER A 191 -22.19 -5.02 9.51
N MET A 192 -22.24 -4.75 8.21
CA MET A 192 -23.36 -5.09 7.32
C MET A 192 -22.81 -5.75 6.06
N GLN A 193 -23.48 -6.81 5.60
CA GLN A 193 -23.14 -7.50 4.37
C GLN A 193 -24.38 -7.67 3.49
N ASN A 194 -24.43 -6.91 2.40
CA ASN A 194 -25.44 -7.04 1.36
C ASN A 194 -24.90 -7.89 0.21
N VAL A 195 -25.66 -8.90 -0.22
CA VAL A 195 -25.24 -9.84 -1.26
C VAL A 195 -26.32 -9.92 -2.33
N GLY A 196 -25.93 -9.72 -3.60
CA GLY A 196 -26.87 -9.64 -4.72
C GLY A 196 -27.36 -10.99 -5.25
N LEU A 197 -26.45 -11.93 -5.52
CA LEU A 197 -26.79 -13.23 -6.14
C LEU A 197 -26.73 -14.40 -5.15
N GLY A 198 -25.64 -14.52 -4.40
CA GLY A 198 -25.46 -15.64 -3.48
C GLY A 198 -24.22 -15.51 -2.62
N LYS A 199 -24.29 -16.12 -1.43
CA LYS A 199 -23.18 -16.26 -0.49
C LYS A 199 -23.06 -17.73 -0.10
N MET A 200 -21.85 -18.27 -0.17
CA MET A 200 -21.52 -19.61 0.31
C MET A 200 -20.54 -19.51 1.48
N THR A 201 -20.66 -20.41 2.46
CA THR A 201 -19.75 -20.48 3.60
C THR A 201 -19.46 -21.94 3.89
N ASN A 202 -18.22 -22.37 3.60
CA ASN A 202 -17.77 -23.74 3.82
C ASN A 202 -16.82 -23.73 5.02
N VAL A 203 -17.07 -24.59 6.00
CA VAL A 203 -16.31 -24.65 7.25
C VAL A 203 -15.82 -26.08 7.46
N GLY A 204 -14.52 -26.24 7.65
CA GLY A 204 -13.89 -27.57 7.70
C GLY A 204 -14.01 -28.31 9.04
N LEU A 205 -13.98 -27.60 10.16
CA LEU A 205 -13.96 -28.21 11.50
C LEU A 205 -15.15 -27.76 12.37
N GLY A 206 -15.26 -26.46 12.63
CA GLY A 206 -16.27 -25.93 13.55
C GLY A 206 -16.71 -24.53 13.19
N TYR A 207 -18.01 -24.28 13.31
CA TYR A 207 -18.64 -22.99 13.15
C TYR A 207 -19.43 -22.66 14.43
N ASN A 208 -19.14 -21.51 15.03
CA ASN A 208 -19.84 -21.04 16.23
C ASN A 208 -20.32 -19.60 16.01
N ARG A 209 -21.57 -19.33 16.40
CA ARG A 209 -22.20 -18.02 16.32
C ARG A 209 -22.87 -17.71 17.65
N ASN A 210 -22.31 -16.79 18.41
CA ASN A 210 -22.91 -16.27 19.63
C ASN A 210 -23.61 -14.95 19.33
N VAL A 211 -24.83 -14.79 19.85
CA VAL A 211 -25.64 -13.58 19.65
C VAL A 211 -26.12 -13.11 21.02
N GLY A 212 -25.81 -11.86 21.37
CA GLY A 212 -26.05 -11.34 22.73
C GLY A 212 -27.50 -10.95 23.02
N ALA A 213 -28.22 -10.44 22.02
CA ALA A 213 -29.59 -9.95 22.20
C ALA A 213 -30.59 -10.74 21.35
N MET A 214 -30.47 -10.66 20.02
CA MET A 214 -31.49 -11.17 19.13
C MET A 214 -30.93 -11.67 17.81
N MET A 215 -31.47 -12.80 17.35
CA MET A 215 -31.18 -13.38 16.03
C MET A 215 -32.49 -13.58 15.26
N TYR A 216 -32.55 -13.00 14.06
CA TYR A 216 -33.64 -13.23 13.10
C TYR A 216 -33.10 -13.82 11.81
N THR A 217 -33.86 -14.76 11.24
CA THR A 217 -33.56 -15.39 9.96
C THR A 217 -34.84 -15.50 9.15
N THR A 218 -34.89 -14.85 7.99
CA THR A 218 -36.00 -14.96 7.04
C THR A 218 -35.53 -15.72 5.80
N VAL A 219 -36.32 -16.68 5.34
CA VAL A 219 -36.01 -17.48 4.15
C VAL A 219 -37.21 -17.44 3.21
N GLY A 220 -37.01 -16.96 1.98
CA GLY A 220 -38.12 -16.72 1.04
C GLY A 220 -38.65 -17.96 0.33
N ILE A 221 -37.81 -18.99 0.15
CA ILE A 221 -38.17 -20.20 -0.60
C ILE A 221 -38.13 -21.42 0.30
N SER A 222 -36.93 -21.86 0.69
CA SER A 222 -36.76 -23.10 1.45
C SER A 222 -35.52 -23.06 2.31
N ARG A 223 -35.63 -23.59 3.52
CA ARG A 223 -34.51 -23.92 4.39
C ARG A 223 -34.46 -25.44 4.58
N SER A 224 -33.27 -26.01 4.50
CA SER A 224 -33.02 -27.43 4.79
C SER A 224 -31.80 -27.54 5.68
N ASP A 225 -31.94 -28.25 6.80
CA ASP A 225 -30.86 -28.55 7.73
C ASP A 225 -30.69 -30.08 7.75
N THR A 226 -29.49 -30.57 7.43
CA THR A 226 -29.14 -32.00 7.53
C THR A 226 -28.14 -32.18 8.66
N ILE A 227 -28.50 -32.94 9.69
CA ILE A 227 -27.71 -33.14 10.90
C ILE A 227 -27.24 -34.60 10.94
N GLY A 228 -25.91 -34.81 10.90
CA GLY A 228 -25.34 -36.16 10.84
C GLY A 228 -25.37 -36.95 12.16
N LYS A 229 -25.59 -36.27 13.30
CA LYS A 229 -25.65 -36.92 14.63
C LYS A 229 -26.86 -36.44 15.45
N SER A 230 -26.75 -35.32 16.14
CA SER A 230 -27.78 -34.83 17.06
C SER A 230 -28.04 -33.32 16.89
N LEU A 231 -29.31 -32.94 17.05
CA LEU A 231 -29.75 -31.56 17.17
C LEU A 231 -30.28 -31.35 18.59
N THR A 232 -29.70 -30.39 19.31
CA THR A 232 -30.13 -30.02 20.67
C THR A 232 -30.59 -28.57 20.67
N SER A 233 -31.77 -28.30 21.25
CA SER A 233 -32.30 -26.95 21.45
C SER A 233 -32.65 -26.77 22.92
N ASN A 234 -31.90 -25.88 23.59
CA ASN A 234 -32.19 -25.49 24.97
C ASN A 234 -32.86 -24.12 24.92
N VAL A 235 -34.12 -24.06 25.37
CA VAL A 235 -34.93 -22.84 25.36
C VAL A 235 -35.35 -22.51 26.79
N GLY A 236 -35.16 -21.25 27.18
CA GLY A 236 -35.40 -20.81 28.57
C GLY A 236 -36.87 -20.72 28.95
N ASP A 237 -37.70 -20.16 28.07
CA ASP A 237 -39.11 -19.86 28.39
C ASP A 237 -40.09 -20.71 27.56
N THR A 238 -40.19 -20.46 26.25
CA THR A 238 -41.18 -21.12 25.39
C THR A 238 -40.56 -21.57 24.08
N PHE A 239 -40.69 -22.87 23.79
CA PHE A 239 -40.43 -23.42 22.47
C PHE A 239 -41.73 -23.46 21.67
N SER A 240 -41.79 -22.78 20.52
CA SER A 240 -42.95 -22.80 19.64
C SER A 240 -42.57 -23.12 18.21
N LEU A 241 -43.33 -24.02 17.58
CA LEU A 241 -43.29 -24.30 16.15
C LEU A 241 -44.69 -24.04 15.58
N THR A 242 -44.77 -23.16 14.58
CA THR A 242 -46.04 -22.86 13.90
C THR A 242 -45.92 -23.22 12.43
N ALA A 243 -46.92 -23.92 11.90
CA ALA A 243 -47.06 -24.26 10.49
C ALA A 243 -48.42 -23.78 9.97
N GLY A 244 -48.41 -23.02 8.87
CA GLY A 244 -49.63 -22.44 8.30
C GLY A 244 -50.37 -21.51 9.28
N LYS A 245 -51.70 -21.44 9.16
CA LYS A 245 -52.55 -20.53 9.95
C LYS A 245 -53.14 -21.14 11.23
N GLY A 246 -52.84 -22.40 11.56
CA GLY A 246 -53.58 -23.07 12.63
C GLY A 246 -52.95 -24.32 13.22
N SER A 247 -51.75 -24.72 12.78
CA SER A 247 -51.04 -25.86 13.36
C SER A 247 -49.89 -25.34 14.22
N ASN A 248 -49.88 -25.65 15.51
CA ASN A 248 -48.84 -25.26 16.43
C ASN A 248 -48.43 -26.40 17.37
N ILE A 249 -47.15 -26.37 17.74
CA ILE A 249 -46.58 -27.08 18.88
C ILE A 249 -46.03 -26.00 19.80
N THR A 250 -46.47 -26.00 21.06
CA THR A 250 -45.97 -25.07 22.08
C THR A 250 -45.55 -25.86 23.29
N MET A 251 -44.36 -25.58 23.81
CA MET A 251 -43.82 -26.17 25.03
C MET A 251 -43.32 -25.06 25.93
N ASP A 252 -43.76 -25.06 27.18
CA ASP A 252 -43.32 -24.15 28.22
C ASP A 252 -43.13 -24.91 29.55
N ALA A 253 -42.91 -24.19 30.65
CA ALA A 253 -42.70 -24.79 31.96
C ALA A 253 -43.92 -25.57 32.50
N GLU A 254 -45.12 -25.30 31.98
CA GLU A 254 -46.38 -25.81 32.50
C GLU A 254 -47.02 -26.86 31.59
N SER A 255 -46.78 -26.81 30.28
CA SER A 255 -47.41 -27.74 29.33
C SER A 255 -46.64 -27.99 28.04
N ILE A 256 -46.98 -29.11 27.41
CA ILE A 256 -46.74 -29.40 26.00
C ILE A 256 -48.11 -29.46 25.32
N THR A 257 -48.34 -28.61 24.34
CA THR A 257 -49.61 -28.51 23.60
C THR A 257 -49.38 -28.63 22.09
N LEU A 258 -50.09 -29.57 21.46
CA LEU A 258 -50.25 -29.67 20.01
C LEU A 258 -51.66 -29.20 19.66
N THR A 259 -51.79 -28.13 18.88
CA THR A 259 -53.10 -27.61 18.44
C THR A 259 -53.18 -27.57 16.93
N ILE A 260 -54.29 -28.05 16.38
CA ILE A 260 -54.63 -27.94 14.96
C ILE A 260 -56.09 -27.47 14.86
N GLY A 261 -56.28 -26.20 14.49
CA GLY A 261 -57.62 -25.60 14.41
C GLY A 261 -58.34 -25.68 15.77
N LYS A 262 -59.42 -26.45 15.85
CA LYS A 262 -60.20 -26.66 17.09
C LYS A 262 -59.78 -27.88 17.92
N SER A 263 -58.93 -28.74 17.37
CA SER A 263 -58.47 -29.96 18.04
C SER A 263 -57.17 -29.71 18.80
N SER A 264 -56.98 -30.36 19.94
CA SER A 264 -55.77 -30.22 20.76
C SER A 264 -55.41 -31.49 21.53
N LEU A 265 -54.11 -31.71 21.69
CA LEU A 265 -53.53 -32.63 22.67
C LEU A 265 -52.66 -31.80 23.62
N THR A 266 -52.95 -31.86 24.92
CA THR A 266 -52.22 -31.11 25.95
C THR A 266 -51.77 -32.05 27.06
N MET A 267 -50.48 -31.98 27.40
CA MET A 267 -49.89 -32.61 28.57
C MET A 267 -49.43 -31.52 29.52
N LYS A 268 -49.89 -31.56 30.77
CA LYS A 268 -49.55 -30.58 31.80
C LYS A 268 -48.52 -31.14 32.78
N LYS A 269 -47.80 -30.25 33.44
CA LYS A 269 -46.86 -30.55 34.53
C LYS A 269 -47.49 -31.29 35.71
N ASP A 270 -48.79 -31.07 35.95
CA ASP A 270 -49.54 -31.78 37.00
C ASP A 270 -49.86 -33.25 36.65
N GLY A 271 -49.45 -33.73 35.46
CA GLY A 271 -49.70 -35.07 34.97
C GLY A 271 -51.00 -35.22 34.16
N THR A 272 -51.82 -34.17 34.05
CA THR A 272 -53.05 -34.21 33.25
C THR A 272 -52.73 -34.29 31.77
N ILE A 273 -53.36 -35.25 31.08
CA ILE A 273 -53.35 -35.36 29.63
C ILE A 273 -54.79 -35.13 29.13
N SER A 274 -54.97 -34.17 28.22
CA SER A 274 -56.26 -33.81 27.64
C SER A 274 -56.24 -33.98 26.12
N ILE A 275 -57.25 -34.68 25.60
CA ILE A 275 -57.49 -34.84 24.17
C ILE A 275 -58.83 -34.20 23.86
N ASN A 276 -58.82 -33.19 22.99
CA ASN A 276 -60.02 -32.50 22.54
C ASN A 276 -60.10 -32.55 21.02
N GLY A 277 -61.22 -33.03 20.50
CA GLY A 277 -61.50 -33.14 19.08
C GLY A 277 -63.00 -33.32 18.87
N HIS A 278 -63.46 -33.09 17.64
CA HIS A 278 -64.85 -33.34 17.28
C HIS A 278 -65.15 -34.84 17.31
N ASP A 279 -64.36 -35.62 16.56
CA ASP A 279 -64.40 -37.07 16.56
C ASP A 279 -63.08 -37.61 17.10
N ILE A 280 -63.15 -38.57 18.02
CA ILE A 280 -61.99 -39.28 18.56
C ILE A 280 -62.19 -40.76 18.25
N SER A 281 -61.40 -41.28 17.32
CA SER A 281 -61.43 -42.70 16.91
C SER A 281 -60.22 -43.44 17.44
N SER A 282 -60.43 -44.45 18.29
CA SER A 282 -59.39 -45.39 18.76
C SER A 282 -59.60 -46.76 18.11
N ILE A 283 -58.79 -47.08 17.10
CA ILE A 283 -58.86 -48.35 16.36
C ILE A 283 -57.62 -49.17 16.71
N ALA A 284 -57.81 -50.37 17.26
CA ALA A 284 -56.73 -51.31 17.56
C ALA A 284 -57.05 -52.69 16.99
N SER A 285 -56.04 -53.38 16.48
CA SER A 285 -56.15 -54.78 16.01
C SER A 285 -55.94 -55.82 17.12
N GLY A 286 -55.68 -55.37 18.36
CA GLY A 286 -55.51 -56.20 19.55
C GLY A 286 -56.30 -55.65 20.74
N GLU A 287 -56.04 -56.17 21.94
CA GLU A 287 -56.70 -55.70 23.17
C GLU A 287 -56.39 -54.22 23.46
N GLN A 288 -57.43 -53.43 23.77
CA GLN A 288 -57.28 -52.11 24.36
C GLN A 288 -57.53 -52.21 25.86
N THR A 289 -56.49 -52.05 26.66
CA THR A 289 -56.60 -52.10 28.12
C THR A 289 -56.61 -50.69 28.70
N MET A 290 -57.67 -50.32 29.41
CA MET A 290 -57.75 -49.09 30.20
C MET A 290 -57.75 -49.45 31.69
N ARG A 291 -56.73 -49.00 32.42
CA ARG A 291 -56.61 -49.24 33.87
C ARG A 291 -56.62 -47.89 34.59
N ALA A 292 -57.44 -47.79 35.63
CA ALA A 292 -57.44 -46.65 36.53
C ALA A 292 -57.55 -47.18 37.96
N ASP A 293 -56.71 -46.66 38.86
CA ASP A 293 -56.84 -46.94 40.29
C ASP A 293 -58.06 -46.22 40.90
N GLY A 294 -58.48 -45.13 40.25
CA GLY A 294 -59.70 -44.39 40.54
C GLY A 294 -60.83 -44.69 39.57
N ASN A 295 -61.82 -43.79 39.57
CA ASN A 295 -63.01 -43.96 38.73
C ASN A 295 -62.72 -43.68 37.25
N VAL A 296 -63.15 -44.60 36.38
CA VAL A 296 -63.32 -44.31 34.95
C VAL A 296 -64.72 -43.72 34.74
N LYS A 297 -64.80 -42.52 34.17
CA LYS A 297 -66.08 -41.87 33.81
C LYS A 297 -66.22 -41.79 32.31
N ILE A 298 -67.09 -42.62 31.74
CA ILE A 298 -67.47 -42.56 30.32
C ILE A 298 -68.87 -41.96 30.22
N LYS A 299 -69.03 -40.95 29.37
CA LYS A 299 -70.31 -40.31 29.09
C LYS A 299 -70.52 -40.24 27.58
N GLY A 300 -71.62 -40.81 27.11
CA GLY A 300 -72.05 -40.78 25.72
C GLY A 300 -73.56 -40.98 25.62
N SER A 301 -74.15 -40.61 24.50
CA SER A 301 -75.58 -40.87 24.24
C SER A 301 -75.86 -42.37 24.08
N LYS A 302 -74.90 -43.14 23.56
CA LYS A 302 -74.90 -44.61 23.50
C LYS A 302 -73.47 -45.14 23.66
N ILE A 303 -73.34 -46.24 24.41
CA ILE A 303 -72.11 -47.05 24.50
C ILE A 303 -72.49 -48.44 24.02
N PHE A 304 -71.82 -48.93 23.00
CA PHE A 304 -72.03 -50.28 22.47
C PHE A 304 -71.00 -51.21 23.11
N GLU A 305 -71.48 -52.25 23.78
CA GLU A 305 -70.71 -53.42 24.19
C GLU A 305 -71.02 -54.56 23.21
N ASN A 306 -70.02 -55.36 22.86
CA ASN A 306 -70.23 -56.61 22.14
C ASN A 306 -70.20 -57.77 23.14
#